data_AF-A0A917FJM6-F1
#
_entry.id   AF-A0A917FJM6-F1
#
_cell.length_a   1.000
_cell.length_b   1.000
_cell.length_c   1.000
_cell.angle_alpha   90.00
_cell.angle_beta   90.00
_cell.angle_gamma   90.00
#
_symmetry.space_group_name_H-M   'P 1'
#
loop_
_entity.id
_entity.type
_entity.pdbx_description
1 polymer ?
#
loop_
_entity_poly.entity_id
_entity_poly.type
_entity_poly.pdbx_seq_one_letter_code
_entity_poly.pdbx_strand_id
1 'polypeptide(L)' 'MMSIPFFGILAAFLCVFSGQRGAALMLWALSMVGLAVLFRLHATDALNLVL' A
#
# COMPACT_ATOMS: atom_id res chain seq x y z
N MET A 1 -4.35 6.74 6.42
CA MET A 1 -5.00 5.48 6.86
C MET A 1 -4.10 4.32 6.47
N MET A 2 -3.97 3.29 7.32
CA MET A 2 -3.16 2.08 7.02
C MET A 2 -3.59 1.34 5.74
N SER A 3 -4.77 1.66 5.17
CA SER A 3 -5.31 1.04 3.96
C SER A 3 -4.72 1.55 2.64
N ILE A 4 -4.04 2.70 2.62
CA ILE A 4 -3.52 3.34 1.38
C ILE A 4 -2.62 2.40 0.54
N PRO A 5 -1.67 1.65 1.12
CA PRO A 5 -0.82 0.71 0.37
C PRO A 5 -1.61 -0.35 -0.39
N PHE A 6 -2.75 -0.79 0.13
CA PHE A 6 -3.57 -1.84 -0.48
C PHE A 6 -4.26 -1.35 -1.76
N PHE A 7 -4.66 -0.08 -1.83
CA PHE A 7 -5.17 0.52 -3.06
C PHE A 7 -4.07 0.68 -4.11
N GLY A 8 -2.84 0.95 -3.69
CA GLY A 8 -1.69 0.97 -4.60
C GLY A 8 -1.40 -0.42 -5.19
N ILE A 9 -1.51 -1.48 -4.38
CA ILE A 9 -1.42 -2.88 -4.85
C ILE A 9 -2.56 -3.21 -5.82
N LEU A 10 -3.80 -2.79 -5.53
CA LEU A 10 -4.93 -2.96 -6.44
C LEU A 10 -4.67 -2.30 -7.79
N ALA A 11 -4.16 -1.07 -7.80
CA ALA A 11 -3.79 -0.37 -9.02
C ALA A 11 -2.66 -1.09 -9.77
N ALA A 12 -1.67 -1.65 -9.06
CA ALA A 12 -0.62 -2.46 -9.68
C ALA A 12 -1.21 -3.68 -10.41
N PHE A 13 -2.19 -4.37 -9.83
CA PHE A 13 -2.88 -5.49 -10.50
C PHE A 13 -3.62 -5.04 -11.76
N LEU A 14 -4.34 -3.91 -11.72
CA LEU A 14 -5.00 -3.34 -12.90
C LEU A 14 -3.99 -3.02 -14.02
N CYS A 15 -2.81 -2.51 -13.67
CA CYS A 15 -1.72 -2.31 -14.63
C CYS A 15 -1.20 -3.63 -15.23
N VAL A 16 -1.11 -4.70 -14.44
CA VAL A 16 -0.75 -6.05 -14.95
C VAL A 16 -1.78 -6.53 -15.97
N PHE A 17 -3.08 -6.41 -15.66
CA PHE A 17 -4.15 -6.79 -16.58
C PHE A 17 -4.14 -5.95 -17.87
N SER A 18 -3.65 -4.72 -17.79
CA SER A 18 -3.49 -3.81 -18.93
C SER A 18 -2.18 -4.02 -19.69
N GLY A 19 -1.36 -5.02 -19.33
CA GLY A 19 -0.06 -5.30 -19.94
C GLY A 19 1.07 -4.33 -19.58
N GLN A 20 0.81 -3.35 -18.72
CA GLN A 20 1.75 -2.30 -18.33
C GLN A 20 2.64 -2.75 -17.16
N ARG A 21 3.54 -3.70 -17.45
CA ARG A 21 4.40 -4.35 -16.43
C ARG A 21 5.28 -3.37 -15.64
N GLY A 22 5.82 -2.34 -16.30
CA GLY A 22 6.65 -1.33 -15.65
C GLY A 22 5.88 -0.50 -14.62
N ALA A 23 4.69 -0.02 -15.00
CA ALA A 23 3.80 0.71 -14.09
C ALA A 23 3.35 -0.16 -12.90
N ALA A 24 3.05 -1.44 -13.15
CA ALA A 24 2.70 -2.39 -12.09
C ALA A 24 3.83 -2.57 -11.06
N LEU A 25 5.07 -2.77 -11.52
CA LEU A 25 6.22 -2.90 -10.62
C LEU A 25 6.48 -1.61 -9.81
N MET A 26 6.34 -0.45 -10.44
CA MET A 26 6.53 0.84 -9.78
C MET A 26 5.46 1.09 -8.71
N LEU A 27 4.19 0.81 -9.01
CA LEU A 27 3.08 0.91 -8.06
C LEU A 27 3.22 -0.08 -6.90
N TRP A 28 3.65 -1.32 -7.19
CA TRP A 28 3.95 -2.30 -6.16
C TRP A 28 5.06 -1.82 -5.22
N ALA A 29 6.18 -1.33 -5.77
CA ALA A 29 7.32 -0.85 -4.98
C ALA A 29 6.93 0.36 -4.11
N LEU A 30 6.22 1.33 -4.68
CA LEU A 30 5.69 2.48 -3.94
C LEU A 30 4.75 2.05 -2.82
N SER A 31 3.91 1.04 -3.06
CA SER A 31 3.00 0.50 -2.05
C SER A 31 3.76 -0.18 -0.90
N MET A 32 4.81 -0.95 -1.21
CA MET A 32 5.66 -1.57 -0.18
C MET A 32 6.40 -0.52 0.67
N VAL A 33 6.95 0.51 0.04
CA VAL A 33 7.59 1.63 0.75
C VAL A 33 6.58 2.36 1.62
N GLY A 34 5.39 2.67 1.08
CA GLY A 34 4.31 3.31 1.82
C GLY A 34 3.86 2.48 3.03
N LEU A 35 3.76 1.16 2.87
CA LEU A 35 3.46 0.24 3.96
C LEU A 35 4.52 0.30 5.05
N ALA A 36 5.81 0.21 4.70
CA ALA A 36 6.91 0.27 5.65
C ALA A 36 6.95 1.60 6.42
N VAL A 37 6.71 2.73 5.73
CA VAL A 37 6.64 4.06 6.35
C VAL A 37 5.44 4.16 7.29
N LEU A 38 4.25 3.76 6.85
CA LEU A 38 3.04 3.79 7.67
C LEU A 38 3.17 2.89 8.88
N PHE A 39 3.75 1.70 8.71
CA PHE A 39 4.06 0.78 9.80
C PHE A 39 5.02 1.43 10.79
N ARG A 40 6.13 2.03 10.33
CA ARG A 40 7.06 2.75 11.21
C ARG A 40 6.36 3.88 11.99
N LEU A 41 5.43 4.60 11.37
CA LEU A 41 4.76 5.74 11.98
C LEU A 41 3.63 5.34 12.96
N HIS A 42 2.93 4.23 12.70
CA HIS A 42 1.71 3.86 13.41
C HIS A 42 1.77 2.48 14.07
N ALA A 43 2.92 1.77 14.06
CA ALA A 43 3.03 0.44 14.67
C ALA A 43 2.78 0.44 16.18
N THR A 44 3.05 1.56 16.86
CA THR A 44 2.81 1.75 18.29
C THR A 44 1.52 2.52 18.57
N ASP A 45 0.78 2.93 17.55
CA ASP A 45 -0.50 3.58 17.77
C ASP A 45 -1.47 2.55 18.34
N ALA A 46 -1.90 2.80 19.57
CA ALA A 46 -2.94 2.01 20.18
C ALA A 46 -4.22 2.16 19.36
N LEU A 47 -4.78 1.04 18.92
CA LEU A 47 -6.12 1.03 18.34
C LEU A 47 -7.07 1.45 19.47
N ASN A 48 -7.55 2.70 19.42
CA ASN A 48 -8.46 3.24 20.42
C ASN A 48 -9.84 2.57 20.24
N LEU A 49 -9.97 1.37 20.79
CA LEU A 49 -11.20 0.61 20.92
C LEU A 49 -12.01 1.25 22.05
N VAL A 50 -12.66 2.39 21.77
CA VAL A 50 -13.72 2.89 22.64
C VAL A 50 -14.88 1.90 22.46
N LEU A 51 -15.04 1.03 23.46
CA LEU A 51 -16.10 0.02 23.53
C LEU A 51 -17.41 0.66 23.97
#